data_AF-A0ABD1ZU39-F1
#
_entry.id   AF-A0ABD1ZU39-F1
#
_cell.length_a   1.000
_cell.length_b   1.000
_cell.length_c   1.000
_cell.angle_alpha   90.00
_cell.angle_beta   90.00
_cell.angle_gamma   90.00
#
_symmetry.space_group_name_H-M   'P 1'
#
loop_
_entity.id
_entity.type
_entity.pdbx_description
1 polymer ?
#
loop_
_entity_poly.entity_id
_entity_poly.type
_entity_poly.pdbx_seq_one_letter_code
_entity_poly.pdbx_strand_id
1 'polypeptide(L)'
;MLNIKFAKLNIHSFHLSASVNPQMMSATSGVARSQFNVAVTFDRRKITSCNCTCSSKAYWCAHVVAVCLHRIHMPTQVCLRAPVSESLSRLHRDQLQKFAQYLISELPQQILPTAQLLLDELLSAQPNAINSYCGAPDPTAGASAHDQTSWYLDEKTLHDNIKKILIKFCVPAPIVFRYLFSILISELNFEYYIDQQIV
;
A
#
# COMPACT_ATOMS: atom_id res chain seq x y z
N MET A 1 -11.22 6.23 21.03
CA MET A 1 -11.08 5.58 19.71
C MET A 1 -9.92 6.24 18.97
N LEU A 2 -8.90 5.48 18.54
CA LEU A 2 -8.16 5.85 17.33
C LEU A 2 -9.17 5.64 16.20
N ASN A 3 -9.92 6.69 15.92
CA ASN A 3 -10.94 6.67 14.89
C ASN A 3 -10.18 6.79 13.56
N ILE A 4 -9.59 5.69 13.12
CA ILE A 4 -8.88 5.64 11.86
C ILE A 4 -9.93 5.46 10.77
N LYS A 5 -10.15 6.51 9.99
CA LYS A 5 -10.96 6.42 8.77
C LYS A 5 -10.04 6.19 7.58
N PHE A 6 -10.33 5.15 6.81
CA PHE A 6 -9.69 4.93 5.53
C PHE A 6 -10.39 5.79 4.48
N ALA A 7 -9.67 6.73 3.88
CA ALA A 7 -10.19 7.56 2.80
C ALA A 7 -10.17 6.83 1.46
N LYS A 8 -9.27 5.87 1.30
CA LYS A 8 -9.12 5.03 0.10
C LYS A 8 -8.32 3.79 0.47
N LEU A 9 -8.71 2.62 -0.01
CA LEU A 9 -7.98 1.36 0.17
C LEU A 9 -8.10 0.54 -1.13
N ASN A 10 -6.97 0.20 -1.75
CA ASN A 10 -6.95 -0.60 -2.98
C ASN A 10 -5.83 -1.62 -2.87
N ILE A 11 -6.09 -2.81 -3.41
CA ILE A 11 -5.03 -3.75 -3.73
C ILE A 11 -4.86 -3.80 -5.25
N HIS A 12 -3.62 -3.75 -5.69
CA HIS A 12 -3.18 -4.26 -6.97
C HIS A 12 -2.58 -5.64 -6.74
N SER A 13 -2.42 -6.47 -7.79
CA SER A 13 -1.94 -7.85 -7.67
C SER A 13 -0.78 -8.08 -6.68
N PHE A 14 0.09 -7.08 -6.49
CA PHE A 14 1.20 -7.15 -5.53
C PHE A 14 1.34 -5.91 -4.62
N HIS A 15 0.37 -5.01 -4.58
CA HIS A 15 0.50 -3.74 -3.85
C HIS A 15 -0.79 -3.28 -3.17
N LEU A 16 -0.79 -3.13 -1.85
CA LEU A 16 -1.87 -2.53 -1.07
C LEU A 16 -1.56 -1.06 -0.81
N SER A 17 -2.43 -0.17 -1.27
CA SER A 17 -2.34 1.27 -1.01
C SER A 17 -3.53 1.76 -0.21
N ALA A 18 -3.27 2.62 0.77
CA ALA A 18 -4.29 3.18 1.62
C ALA A 18 -4.01 4.63 2.00
N SER A 19 -5.06 5.40 2.24
CA SER A 19 -4.97 6.70 2.90
C SER A 19 -5.68 6.64 4.25
N VAL A 20 -4.94 6.90 5.31
CA VAL A 20 -5.31 6.69 6.71
C VAL A 20 -5.49 8.04 7.38
N ASN A 21 -6.69 8.33 7.89
CA ASN A 21 -6.99 9.56 8.62
C ASN A 21 -7.16 9.23 10.11
N PRO A 22 -6.21 9.60 10.98
CA PRO A 22 -6.38 9.47 12.41
C PRO A 22 -7.31 10.57 12.90
N GLN A 23 -8.59 10.26 13.13
CA GLN A 23 -9.42 11.19 13.89
C GLN A 23 -8.93 11.17 15.34
N MET A 24 -8.33 12.28 15.76
CA MET A 24 -8.15 12.57 17.18
C MET A 24 -9.52 12.83 17.80
N MET A 25 -9.85 12.09 18.86
CA MET A 25 -10.77 12.59 19.88
C MET A 25 -10.07 13.74 20.62
N SER A 26 -10.09 14.94 20.04
CA SER A 26 -9.76 16.19 20.73
C SER A 26 -10.18 17.36 19.85
N ALA A 27 -11.27 18.02 20.21
CA ALA A 27 -11.81 19.20 19.56
C ALA A 27 -11.11 20.49 20.03
N THR A 28 -9.78 20.47 20.18
CA THR A 28 -9.02 21.66 20.55
C THR A 28 -7.69 21.69 19.80
N SER A 29 -7.44 22.82 19.15
CA SER A 29 -6.25 23.18 18.34
C SER A 29 -6.35 22.79 16.87
N GLY A 30 -6.45 23.80 15.99
CA GLY A 30 -6.56 23.69 14.54
C GLY A 30 -5.31 23.16 13.83
N VAL A 31 -4.87 21.96 14.20
CA VAL A 31 -3.80 21.24 13.53
C VAL A 31 -4.42 20.49 12.34
N ALA A 32 -3.91 20.75 11.14
CA ALA A 32 -4.39 20.19 9.89
C ALA A 32 -4.67 18.68 9.99
N ARG A 33 -5.78 18.23 9.39
CA ARG A 33 -6.11 16.81 9.23
C ARG A 33 -4.96 16.11 8.51
N SER A 34 -4.08 15.44 9.24
CA SER A 34 -2.95 14.74 8.66
C SER A 34 -3.41 13.38 8.13
N GLN A 35 -3.63 13.33 6.82
CA GLN A 35 -3.83 12.07 6.10
C GLN A 35 -2.47 11.41 5.87
N PHE A 36 -2.36 10.13 6.21
CA PHE A 36 -1.14 9.36 5.98
C PHE A 36 -1.35 8.36 4.85
N ASN A 37 -0.48 8.39 3.85
CA ASN A 37 -0.50 7.40 2.78
C ASN A 37 0.36 6.22 3.18
N VAL A 38 -0.19 5.03 3.01
CA VAL A 38 0.43 3.75 3.31
C VAL A 38 0.48 2.94 2.03
N ALA A 39 1.63 2.34 1.77
CA ALA A 39 1.89 1.43 0.67
C ALA A 39 2.55 0.18 1.24
N VAL A 40 2.01 -0.99 0.90
CA VAL A 40 2.55 -2.29 1.29
C VAL A 40 2.69 -3.13 0.04
N THR A 41 3.89 -3.64 -0.22
CA THR A 41 4.16 -4.53 -1.35
C THR A 41 4.21 -5.97 -0.88
N PHE A 42 3.65 -6.86 -1.68
CA PHE A 42 3.62 -8.29 -1.43
C PHE A 42 4.28 -9.02 -2.59
N ASP A 43 4.95 -10.12 -2.28
CA ASP A 43 5.41 -11.07 -3.27
C ASP A 43 5.42 -12.47 -2.64
N ARG A 44 4.92 -13.47 -3.39
CA ARG A 44 4.78 -14.86 -2.93
C ARG A 44 4.27 -14.96 -1.49
N ARG A 45 3.19 -14.23 -1.23
CA ARG A 45 2.49 -14.13 0.06
C ARG A 45 3.25 -13.47 1.21
N LYS A 46 4.45 -12.95 0.95
CA LYS A 46 5.26 -12.22 1.93
C LYS A 46 5.13 -10.74 1.71
N ILE A 47 5.09 -9.98 2.80
CA ILE A 47 5.28 -8.52 2.73
C ILE A 47 6.75 -8.26 2.45
N THR A 48 7.04 -7.53 1.39
CA THR A 48 8.40 -7.23 0.93
C THR A 48 8.82 -5.79 1.18
N SER A 49 7.85 -4.89 1.35
CA SER A 49 8.12 -3.53 1.80
C SER A 49 6.88 -2.89 2.40
N CYS A 50 7.12 -1.96 3.32
CA CYS A 50 6.11 -1.09 3.92
C CYS A 50 6.60 0.34 3.84
N ASN A 51 5.79 1.24 3.29
CA ASN A 51 6.07 2.67 3.28
C ASN A 51 4.88 3.43 3.84
N CYS A 52 5.15 4.40 4.72
CA CYS A 52 4.13 5.26 5.29
C CYS A 52 4.64 6.68 5.38
N THR A 53 3.82 7.65 4.99
CA THR A 53 4.19 9.08 5.05
C THR A 53 4.15 9.68 6.47
N CYS A 54 4.11 8.85 7.52
CA CYS A 54 4.13 9.32 8.91
C CYS A 54 5.57 9.52 9.39
N SER A 55 5.76 10.25 10.49
CA SER A 55 7.09 10.51 11.06
C SER A 55 7.70 9.33 11.82
N SER A 56 7.03 8.17 11.86
CA SER A 56 7.56 7.00 12.55
C SER A 56 8.78 6.45 11.83
N LYS A 57 9.85 6.18 12.59
CA LYS A 57 11.03 5.46 12.10
C LYS A 57 10.83 3.95 12.07
N ALA A 58 9.71 3.44 12.57
CA ALA A 58 9.40 2.02 12.57
C ALA A 58 8.86 1.60 11.21
N TYR A 59 9.39 0.50 10.67
CA TYR A 59 8.89 -0.12 9.43
C TYR A 59 7.40 -0.54 9.55
N TRP A 60 6.99 -0.93 10.76
CA TRP A 60 5.63 -1.37 11.09
C TRP A 60 4.91 -0.34 11.98
N CYS A 61 4.74 0.87 11.46
CA CYS A 61 4.00 1.90 12.20
C CYS A 61 2.51 1.50 12.37
N ALA A 62 1.81 2.16 13.29
CA ALA A 62 0.40 1.86 13.56
C ALA A 62 -0.51 1.98 12.33
N HIS A 63 -0.15 2.82 11.35
CA HIS A 63 -0.92 2.95 10.10
C HIS A 63 -0.75 1.72 9.19
N VAL A 64 0.48 1.21 9.05
CA VAL A 64 0.76 -0.03 8.29
C VAL A 64 0.00 -1.20 8.91
N VAL A 65 0.10 -1.36 10.24
CA VAL A 65 -0.61 -2.40 10.98
C VAL A 65 -2.13 -2.28 10.78
N ALA A 66 -2.68 -1.06 10.88
CA ALA A 66 -4.12 -0.83 10.68
C ALA A 66 -4.58 -1.18 9.26
N VAL A 67 -3.78 -0.88 8.23
CA VAL A 67 -4.08 -1.19 6.82
C VAL A 67 -4.09 -2.69 6.59
N CYS A 68 -3.09 -3.42 7.08
CA CYS A 68 -3.03 -4.88 6.97
C CYS A 68 -4.19 -5.55 7.71
N LEU A 69 -4.47 -5.14 8.95
CA LEU A 69 -5.60 -5.67 9.73
C LEU A 69 -6.96 -5.38 9.07
N HIS A 70 -7.14 -4.19 8.50
CA HIS A 70 -8.39 -3.84 7.82
C HIS A 70 -8.62 -4.71 6.59
N ARG A 71 -7.59 -4.98 5.79
CA ARG A 71 -7.69 -5.91 4.66
C ARG A 71 -8.10 -7.32 5.12
N ILE A 72 -7.48 -7.83 6.19
CA ILE A 72 -7.81 -9.17 6.72
C ILE A 72 -9.26 -9.21 7.23
N HIS A 73 -9.68 -8.17 7.95
CA HIS A 73 -10.99 -8.16 8.59
C HIS A 73 -12.14 -7.87 7.60
N MET A 74 -11.90 -7.02 6.60
CA MET A 74 -12.89 -6.55 5.64
C MET A 74 -12.43 -6.81 4.19
N PRO A 75 -12.21 -8.08 3.80
CA PRO A 75 -11.58 -8.41 2.50
C PRO A 75 -12.41 -7.95 1.30
N THR A 76 -13.74 -7.94 1.42
CA THR A 76 -14.67 -7.52 0.36
C THR A 76 -14.78 -6.00 0.18
N GLN A 77 -14.30 -5.22 1.15
CA GLN A 77 -14.29 -3.76 1.06
C GLN A 77 -13.03 -3.22 0.37
N VAL A 78 -12.09 -4.10 0.00
CA VAL A 78 -10.85 -3.73 -0.67
C VAL A 78 -10.95 -4.02 -2.16
N CYS A 79 -10.91 -2.97 -2.97
CA CYS A 79 -10.97 -3.11 -4.43
C CYS A 79 -9.69 -3.78 -4.95
N LEU A 80 -9.86 -4.95 -5.57
CA LEU A 80 -8.83 -5.66 -6.32
C LEU A 80 -8.65 -5.05 -7.71
N ARG A 81 -7.41 -4.82 -8.11
CA ARG A 81 -7.04 -4.34 -9.43
C ARG A 81 -5.89 -5.15 -9.99
N ALA A 82 -5.93 -5.36 -11.29
CA ALA A 82 -4.79 -5.86 -12.05
C ALA A 82 -3.59 -4.90 -11.94
N PRO A 83 -2.38 -5.35 -12.30
CA PRO A 83 -1.25 -4.47 -12.52
C PRO A 83 -1.61 -3.41 -13.56
N VAL A 84 -0.97 -2.25 -13.47
CA VAL A 84 -1.24 -1.12 -14.34
C VAL A 84 -0.90 -1.47 -15.78
N SER A 85 0.19 -2.20 -16.04
CA SER A 85 0.54 -2.68 -17.38
C SER A 85 -0.56 -3.52 -18.04
N GLU A 86 -1.26 -4.35 -17.27
CA GLU A 86 -2.40 -5.14 -17.76
C GLU A 86 -3.60 -4.26 -18.10
N SER A 87 -3.80 -3.17 -17.37
CA SER A 87 -4.84 -2.20 -17.72
C SER A 87 -4.47 -1.39 -18.97
N LEU A 88 -3.20 -1.00 -19.10
CA LEU A 88 -2.69 -0.27 -20.26
C LEU A 88 -2.77 -1.11 -21.54
N SER A 89 -2.48 -2.42 -21.47
CA SER A 89 -2.53 -3.32 -22.64
C SER A 89 -3.93 -3.49 -23.24
N ARG A 90 -4.98 -3.19 -22.46
CA ARG A 90 -6.37 -3.21 -22.91
C ARG A 90 -6.86 -1.90 -23.54
N LEU A 91 -6.09 -0.81 -23.43
CA LEU A 91 -6.51 0.51 -23.92
C LEU A 91 -6.27 0.66 -25.43
N HIS A 92 -7.20 1.32 -26.11
CA HIS A 92 -6.99 1.77 -27.48
C HIS A 92 -6.08 3.00 -27.54
N ARG A 93 -5.55 3.32 -28.73
CA ARG A 93 -4.61 4.44 -28.94
C ARG A 93 -5.13 5.78 -28.42
N ASP A 94 -6.39 6.11 -28.71
CA ASP A 94 -6.98 7.38 -28.26
C ASP A 94 -7.20 7.41 -26.74
N GLN A 95 -7.57 6.27 -26.13
CA GLN A 95 -7.70 6.12 -24.68
C GLN A 95 -6.35 6.22 -23.97
N LEU A 96 -5.30 5.61 -24.54
CA LEU A 96 -3.95 5.69 -24.01
C LEU A 96 -3.41 7.13 -24.09
N GLN A 97 -3.67 7.84 -25.19
CA GLN A 97 -3.32 9.25 -25.32
C GLN A 97 -4.05 10.12 -24.29
N LYS A 98 -5.37 9.92 -24.12
CA LYS A 98 -6.14 10.60 -23.07
C LYS A 98 -5.58 10.28 -21.68
N PHE A 99 -5.33 9.01 -21.39
CA PHE A 99 -4.75 8.57 -20.11
C PHE A 99 -3.44 9.30 -19.82
N ALA A 100 -2.51 9.36 -20.78
CA ALA A 100 -1.25 10.08 -20.62
C ALA A 100 -1.45 11.58 -20.36
N GLN A 101 -2.35 12.24 -21.11
CA GLN A 101 -2.65 13.66 -20.93
C GLN A 101 -3.23 13.98 -19.55
N TYR A 102 -4.21 13.19 -19.09
CA TYR A 102 -4.81 13.34 -17.77
C TYR A 102 -3.81 13.01 -16.65
N LEU A 103 -2.94 11.99 -16.85
CA LEU A 103 -1.90 11.67 -15.88
C LEU A 103 -0.92 12.84 -15.71
N ILE A 104 -0.49 13.47 -16.81
CA ILE A 104 0.40 14.64 -16.75
C ILE A 104 -0.28 15.82 -16.04
N SER A 105 -1.59 16.05 -16.27
CA SER A 105 -2.30 17.18 -15.64
C SER A 105 -2.52 16.99 -14.14
N GLU A 106 -2.63 15.74 -13.66
CA GLU A 106 -2.85 15.42 -12.24
C GLU A 106 -1.55 15.41 -11.42
N LEU A 107 -0.38 15.32 -12.07
CA LEU A 107 0.91 15.25 -11.39
C LEU A 107 1.52 16.65 -11.18
N PRO A 108 2.38 16.83 -10.16
CA PRO A 108 3.07 18.11 -9.94
C PRO A 108 3.92 18.51 -11.14
N GLN A 109 4.01 19.82 -11.46
CA GLN A 109 4.76 20.32 -12.62
C GLN A 109 6.25 19.91 -12.66
N GLN A 110 6.81 19.47 -11.54
CA GLN A 110 8.17 18.93 -11.43
C GLN A 110 8.39 17.68 -12.30
N ILE A 111 7.34 16.97 -12.68
CA ILE A 111 7.42 15.79 -13.55
C ILE A 111 7.56 16.13 -15.04
N LEU A 112 7.28 17.38 -15.44
CA LEU A 112 7.25 17.79 -16.85
C LEU A 112 8.60 17.61 -17.56
N PRO A 113 9.76 17.96 -16.97
CA PRO A 113 11.04 17.70 -17.61
C PRO A 113 11.28 16.20 -17.87
N THR A 114 10.95 15.34 -16.92
CA THR A 114 11.06 13.88 -17.09
C THR A 114 10.12 13.37 -18.18
N ALA A 115 8.88 13.85 -18.21
CA ALA A 115 7.91 13.48 -19.24
C ALA A 115 8.39 13.90 -20.63
N GLN A 116 8.94 15.11 -20.78
CA GLN A 116 9.48 15.59 -22.05
C GLN A 116 10.66 14.75 -22.52
N LEU A 117 11.60 14.43 -21.63
CA LEU A 117 12.73 13.56 -21.96
C LEU A 117 12.27 12.19 -22.51
N LEU A 118 11.27 11.57 -21.88
CA LEU A 118 10.73 10.29 -22.35
C LEU A 118 10.04 10.42 -23.72
N LEU A 119 9.35 11.54 -23.97
CA LEU A 119 8.74 11.82 -25.27
C LEU A 119 9.79 12.02 -26.35
N ASP A 120 10.86 12.77 -26.05
CA ASP A 120 11.95 13.01 -26.99
C ASP A 120 12.68 11.70 -27.34
N GLU A 121 12.88 10.81 -26.37
CA GLU A 121 13.42 9.47 -26.62
C GLU A 121 12.47 8.63 -27.51
N LEU A 122 11.17 8.58 -27.20
CA LEU A 122 10.18 7.84 -28.00
C LEU A 122 10.08 8.34 -29.44
N LEU A 123 10.15 9.66 -29.64
CA LEU A 123 10.06 10.31 -30.96
C LEU A 123 11.40 10.32 -31.71
N SER A 124 12.49 9.93 -31.06
CA SER A 124 13.82 9.86 -31.68
C SER A 124 13.85 8.81 -32.78
N ALA A 125 14.47 9.16 -33.91
CA ALA A 125 14.72 8.23 -35.01
C ALA A 125 15.87 7.25 -34.71
N GLN A 126 16.65 7.47 -33.64
CA GLN A 126 17.75 6.60 -33.25
C GLN A 126 17.25 5.43 -32.39
N PRO A 127 17.81 4.23 -32.56
CA PRO A 127 17.49 3.10 -31.70
C PRO A 127 17.95 3.41 -30.26
N ASN A 128 17.01 3.33 -29.33
CA ASN A 128 17.24 3.53 -27.91
C ASN A 128 16.50 2.44 -27.12
N ALA A 129 16.76 2.34 -25.81
CA ALA A 129 16.17 1.32 -24.96
C ALA A 129 14.63 1.37 -25.03
N ILE A 130 14.02 2.56 -24.91
CA ILE A 130 12.56 2.70 -24.87
C ILE A 130 11.88 2.23 -26.17
N ASN A 131 12.52 2.39 -27.33
CA ASN A 131 12.01 1.91 -28.62
C ASN A 131 12.40 0.45 -28.94
N SER A 132 13.40 -0.10 -28.23
CA SER A 132 13.88 -1.46 -28.46
C SER A 132 13.20 -2.50 -27.56
N TYR A 133 12.66 -2.10 -26.41
CA TYR A 133 11.97 -2.98 -25.47
C TYR A 133 10.44 -2.86 -25.60
N CYS A 134 9.73 -3.90 -25.15
CA CYS A 134 8.26 -3.96 -25.16
C CYS A 134 7.59 -3.03 -24.13
N GLY A 135 8.36 -2.40 -23.24
CA GLY A 135 7.89 -1.46 -22.24
C GLY A 135 8.84 -1.35 -21.05
N ALA A 136 8.59 -0.36 -20.18
CA ALA A 136 9.26 -0.24 -18.89
C ALA A 136 8.74 -1.31 -17.90
N PRO A 137 9.54 -1.70 -16.89
CA PRO A 137 9.07 -2.58 -15.82
C PRO A 137 7.88 -1.95 -15.10
N ASP A 138 6.78 -2.72 -14.95
CA ASP A 138 5.58 -2.25 -14.26
C ASP A 138 5.83 -2.25 -12.74
N PRO A 139 5.80 -1.09 -12.05
CA PRO A 139 6.03 -1.01 -10.61
C PRO A 139 4.91 -1.65 -9.77
N THR A 140 3.79 -2.00 -10.40
CA THR A 140 2.65 -2.69 -9.78
C THR A 140 2.57 -4.17 -10.17
N ALA A 141 3.39 -4.61 -11.13
CA ALA A 141 3.68 -6.02 -11.34
C ALA A 141 4.73 -6.42 -10.31
N GLY A 142 4.47 -7.51 -9.57
CA GLY A 142 5.37 -7.98 -8.53
C GLY A 142 6.72 -8.40 -9.07
N ALA A 143 7.59 -8.89 -8.18
CA ALA A 143 8.89 -9.40 -8.56
C ALA A 143 8.79 -10.59 -9.54
N SER A 144 9.87 -10.85 -10.29
CA SER A 144 9.94 -12.00 -11.18
C SER A 144 9.91 -13.33 -10.39
N ALA A 145 9.50 -14.41 -11.04
CA ALA A 145 9.47 -15.75 -10.47
C ALA A 145 10.86 -16.24 -9.99
N HIS A 146 11.94 -15.65 -10.50
CA HIS A 146 13.32 -16.04 -10.19
C HIS A 146 14.02 -15.11 -9.18
N ASP A 147 13.41 -13.97 -8.84
CA ASP A 147 13.99 -13.04 -7.87
C ASP A 147 13.92 -13.63 -6.46
N GLN A 148 14.91 -13.41 -5.59
CA GLN A 148 14.81 -13.82 -4.19
C GLN A 148 13.92 -12.85 -3.42
N THR A 149 12.92 -13.36 -2.70
CA THR A 149 12.06 -12.54 -1.83
C THR A 149 12.51 -12.66 -0.40
N SER A 150 12.92 -11.54 0.20
CA SER A 150 13.10 -11.44 1.65
C SER A 150 11.77 -11.08 2.31
N TRP A 151 11.47 -11.73 3.44
CA TRP A 151 10.33 -11.34 4.25
C TRP A 151 10.67 -10.04 4.99
N TYR A 152 9.96 -8.97 4.69
CA TYR A 152 10.09 -7.66 5.33
C TYR A 152 9.27 -7.58 6.64
N LEU A 153 9.51 -8.55 7.53
CA LEU A 153 8.81 -8.70 8.80
C LEU A 153 9.83 -8.82 9.92
N ASP A 154 9.87 -7.81 10.79
CA ASP A 154 10.51 -7.91 12.09
C ASP A 154 9.43 -8.31 13.10
N GLU A 155 9.36 -9.60 13.40
CA GLU A 155 8.39 -10.22 14.30
C GLU A 155 8.36 -9.52 15.66
N LYS A 156 9.52 -9.22 16.25
CA LYS A 156 9.61 -8.59 17.57
C LYS A 156 9.03 -7.18 17.55
N THR A 157 9.43 -6.38 16.57
CA THR A 157 8.91 -5.01 16.41
C THR A 157 7.41 -5.00 16.10
N LEU A 158 6.93 -5.96 15.30
CA LEU A 158 5.51 -6.09 15.01
C LEU A 158 4.72 -6.43 16.27
N HIS A 159 5.11 -7.47 17.01
CA HIS A 159 4.42 -7.85 18.23
C HIS A 159 4.39 -6.73 19.26
N ASP A 160 5.49 -5.98 19.41
CA ASP A 160 5.53 -4.84 20.32
C ASP A 160 4.58 -3.72 19.88
N ASN A 161 4.46 -3.47 18.58
CA ASN A 161 3.53 -2.47 18.04
C ASN A 161 2.07 -2.91 18.17
N ILE A 162 1.76 -4.18 17.89
CA ILE A 162 0.44 -4.77 18.12
C ILE A 162 0.08 -4.67 19.61
N LYS A 163 0.98 -5.08 20.51
CA LYS A 163 0.77 -4.94 21.97
C LYS A 163 0.54 -3.49 22.38
N LYS A 164 1.34 -2.54 21.91
CA LYS A 164 1.16 -1.11 22.21
C LYS A 164 -0.19 -0.58 21.74
N ILE A 165 -0.60 -0.98 20.53
CA ILE A 165 -1.92 -0.70 19.98
C ILE A 165 -2.96 -1.29 20.95
N LEU A 166 -2.97 -2.60 21.16
CA LEU A 166 -3.93 -3.29 22.03
C LEU A 166 -4.00 -2.69 23.44
N ILE A 167 -2.87 -2.43 24.09
CA ILE A 167 -2.80 -1.79 25.43
C ILE A 167 -3.47 -0.41 25.40
N LYS A 168 -3.14 0.42 24.40
CA LYS A 168 -3.77 1.74 24.23
C LYS A 168 -5.30 1.67 24.08
N PHE A 169 -5.86 0.53 23.64
CA PHE A 169 -7.30 0.32 23.48
C PHE A 169 -7.98 -0.46 24.60
N CYS A 170 -7.31 -1.44 25.20
CA CYS A 170 -7.91 -2.37 26.16
C CYS A 170 -7.86 -1.86 27.60
N VAL A 171 -7.06 -0.82 27.89
CA VAL A 171 -6.87 -0.31 29.24
C VAL A 171 -8.07 0.52 29.80
N PRO A 172 -9.01 1.11 29.02
CA PRO A 172 -10.16 1.76 29.66
C PRO A 172 -11.33 0.84 30.04
N ALA A 173 -11.35 -0.46 29.69
CA ALA A 173 -12.47 -1.34 30.08
C ALA A 173 -12.10 -2.84 30.12
N PRO A 174 -12.33 -3.55 31.25
CA PRO A 174 -11.85 -4.92 31.46
C PRO A 174 -12.74 -6.04 30.87
N ILE A 175 -13.48 -5.83 29.76
CA ILE A 175 -14.53 -6.80 29.33
C ILE A 175 -14.26 -7.53 28.00
N VAL A 176 -13.20 -7.25 27.24
CA VAL A 176 -12.97 -7.96 25.95
C VAL A 176 -11.69 -8.79 25.96
N PHE A 177 -11.42 -9.47 27.07
CA PHE A 177 -10.22 -10.31 27.17
C PHE A 177 -10.36 -11.68 26.48
N ARG A 178 -11.58 -12.16 26.17
CA ARG A 178 -11.75 -13.47 25.51
C ARG A 178 -11.81 -13.39 23.99
N TYR A 179 -12.53 -12.42 23.41
CA TYR A 179 -12.65 -12.29 21.95
C TYR A 179 -11.37 -11.79 21.28
N LEU A 180 -10.67 -10.84 21.89
CA LEU A 180 -9.37 -10.37 21.41
C LEU A 180 -8.28 -11.41 21.61
N PHE A 181 -8.36 -12.24 22.67
CA PHE A 181 -7.42 -13.33 22.89
C PHE A 181 -7.64 -14.49 21.91
N SER A 182 -8.88 -14.74 21.45
CA SER A 182 -9.12 -15.63 20.31
C SER A 182 -8.65 -15.04 18.98
N ILE A 183 -8.69 -13.71 18.81
CA ILE A 183 -8.05 -13.03 17.67
C ILE A 183 -6.51 -13.15 17.78
N LEU A 184 -5.93 -13.03 18.97
CA LEU A 184 -4.50 -13.24 19.26
C LEU A 184 -4.05 -14.71 19.12
N ILE A 185 -4.91 -15.68 19.43
CA ILE A 185 -4.64 -17.10 19.15
C ILE A 185 -4.74 -17.37 17.64
N SER A 186 -5.57 -16.63 16.89
CA SER A 186 -5.40 -16.54 15.43
C SER A 186 -4.21 -15.66 14.99
N GLU A 187 -3.62 -14.81 15.85
CA GLU A 187 -2.39 -14.04 15.56
C GLU A 187 -1.12 -14.91 15.59
N LEU A 188 -1.13 -16.09 16.24
CA LEU A 188 -0.06 -17.08 16.03
C LEU A 188 -0.11 -17.73 14.64
N ASN A 189 -1.13 -17.39 13.86
CA ASN A 189 -1.25 -17.69 12.44
C ASN A 189 -1.27 -16.41 11.61
N PHE A 190 -0.74 -15.27 12.07
CA PHE A 190 -0.68 -14.07 11.23
C PHE A 190 0.15 -14.33 9.96
N GLU A 191 1.23 -15.10 10.08
CA GLU A 191 2.04 -15.60 8.96
C GLU A 191 1.19 -16.48 8.01
N TYR A 192 0.42 -17.41 8.57
CA TYR A 192 -0.49 -18.31 7.84
C TYR A 192 -1.71 -17.61 7.22
N TYR A 193 -2.24 -16.56 7.85
CA TYR A 193 -3.42 -15.81 7.40
C TYR A 193 -3.05 -14.77 6.35
N ILE A 194 -1.88 -14.14 6.48
CA ILE A 194 -1.22 -13.39 5.40
C ILE A 194 -0.98 -14.37 4.22
N ASP A 195 -0.49 -15.58 4.49
CA ASP A 195 -0.28 -16.62 3.47
C ASP A 195 -1.56 -17.11 2.76
N GLN A 196 -2.69 -17.15 3.45
CA GLN A 196 -3.94 -17.69 2.89
C GLN A 196 -4.94 -16.64 2.37
N GLN A 197 -4.86 -15.38 2.80
CA GLN A 197 -5.85 -14.34 2.48
C GLN A 197 -5.25 -13.11 1.77
N ILE A 198 -3.92 -13.05 1.60
CA ILE A 198 -3.26 -12.10 0.69
C ILE A 198 -2.90 -12.81 -0.62
N VAL A 199 -3.93 -13.32 -1.28
CA VAL A 199 -4.01 -13.49 -2.74
C VAL A 199 -5.45 -13.15 -3.11
#